data_AF-A0A315EDG5-F1
#
_entry.id   AF-A0A315EDG5-F1
#
_cell.length_a   1.000
_cell.length_b   1.000
_cell.length_c   1.000
_cell.angle_alpha   90.00
_cell.angle_beta   90.00
_cell.angle_gamma   90.00
#
_symmetry.space_group_name_H-M   'P 1'
#
loop_
_entity.id
_entity.type
_entity.pdbx_description
1 polymer ?
#
loop_
_entity_poly.entity_id
_entity_poly.type
_entity_poly.pdbx_seq_one_letter_code
_entity_poly.pdbx_strand_id
1 'polypeptide(L)'
;MKSPVILIVGTVDTKSDEIGFMREQVIAAGGQALVMDVGVLTKGRVVPDIANTDVAASAGVTLQQVMDSGDENSAMALMAQGASALAAQLQREGSMDGLLVLGGTMGTDLALDVASSLPLGVPKVVLSTVAFSPLLPPERMPPDLMMVLWAGGLYGLNSLCQSALAQAAGAVVGACHVARVPRFDRPVVGMTSLGSSCLKYMVQLQPDLDKRGFDLAVFHTTGMGGRAFESLAAQGQFACVMDFSLQEMVNQMGGSVVSAGPDRLMGAGLKGVPMIVAPGATDLVDYPAWGQMPERFAGRPSHDHNRLIASVGIDADMRREFARELASRVRQARGPVHLVLPLQGIEEWDRPGAPLHDAEGLAALMDECGQCDWGAAEVSRIDAHINDAAFVQQVLKVFDDWLARGLVKKVAP
;
A
#
# COMPACT_ATOMS: atom_id res chain seq x y z
N MET A 1 18.67 9.19 -25.65
CA MET A 1 18.33 8.95 -24.22
C MET A 1 19.40 8.03 -23.65
N LYS A 2 19.80 8.19 -22.39
CA LYS A 2 20.73 7.25 -21.72
C LYS A 2 20.06 5.88 -21.64
N SER A 3 20.79 4.80 -21.93
CA SER A 3 20.29 3.43 -21.73
C SER A 3 20.13 3.15 -20.23
N PRO A 4 18.91 2.84 -19.75
CA PRO A 4 18.66 2.63 -18.33
C PRO A 4 19.36 1.36 -17.86
N VAL A 5 19.88 1.37 -16.63
CA VAL A 5 20.51 0.21 -16.01
C VAL A 5 19.48 -0.55 -15.17
N ILE A 6 19.21 -1.80 -15.52
CA ILE A 6 18.25 -2.66 -14.85
C ILE A 6 19.00 -3.63 -13.93
N LEU A 7 18.69 -3.57 -12.64
CA LEU A 7 19.14 -4.57 -11.69
C LEU A 7 18.24 -5.82 -11.81
N ILE A 8 18.81 -6.91 -12.32
CA ILE A 8 18.17 -8.22 -12.39
C ILE A 8 18.57 -9.01 -11.13
N VAL A 9 17.61 -9.31 -10.27
CA VAL A 9 17.84 -10.11 -9.05
C VAL A 9 17.23 -11.50 -9.23
N GLY A 10 17.99 -12.54 -8.92
CA GLY A 10 17.49 -13.90 -8.99
C GLY A 10 18.48 -14.94 -8.47
N THR A 11 17.99 -16.14 -8.24
CA THR A 11 18.79 -17.28 -7.77
C THR A 11 19.57 -17.87 -8.95
N VAL A 12 20.83 -17.45 -9.13
CA VAL A 12 21.62 -17.82 -10.32
C VAL A 12 21.90 -19.33 -10.33
N ASP A 13 22.05 -19.94 -9.17
CA ASP A 13 22.22 -21.40 -8.99
C ASP A 13 21.12 -22.25 -9.64
N THR A 14 19.90 -21.76 -9.70
CA THR A 14 18.70 -22.50 -10.12
C THR A 14 18.07 -21.94 -11.40
N LYS A 15 18.26 -20.64 -11.67
CA LYS A 15 17.62 -19.90 -12.78
C LYS A 15 18.62 -19.20 -13.70
N SER A 16 19.82 -19.74 -13.83
CA SER A 16 20.87 -19.18 -14.71
C SER A 16 20.39 -18.93 -16.14
N ASP A 17 19.70 -19.88 -16.76
CA ASP A 17 19.32 -19.73 -18.17
C ASP A 17 18.25 -18.65 -18.34
N GLU A 18 17.27 -18.61 -17.43
CA GLU A 18 16.23 -17.58 -17.39
C GLU A 18 16.82 -16.19 -17.16
N ILE A 19 17.75 -16.04 -16.21
CA ILE A 19 18.45 -14.77 -15.93
C ILE A 19 19.30 -14.35 -17.15
N GLY A 20 20.01 -15.29 -17.77
CA GLY A 20 20.79 -15.04 -18.98
C GLY A 20 19.91 -14.54 -20.13
N PHE A 21 18.78 -15.20 -20.38
CA PHE A 21 17.82 -14.77 -21.38
C PHE A 21 17.22 -13.39 -21.05
N MET A 22 16.85 -13.12 -19.80
CA MET A 22 16.36 -11.80 -19.39
C MET A 22 17.41 -10.71 -19.61
N ARG A 23 18.69 -10.98 -19.31
CA ARG A 23 19.82 -10.08 -19.60
C ARG A 23 19.86 -9.72 -21.08
N GLU A 24 19.74 -10.71 -21.97
CA GLU A 24 19.68 -10.49 -23.42
C GLU A 24 18.47 -9.63 -23.82
N GLN A 25 17.28 -9.90 -23.26
CA GLN A 25 16.07 -9.13 -23.57
C GLN A 25 16.13 -7.68 -23.08
N VAL A 26 16.72 -7.42 -21.89
CA VAL A 26 16.95 -6.05 -21.40
C VAL A 26 17.86 -5.28 -22.35
N ILE A 27 18.95 -5.91 -22.82
CA ILE A 27 19.88 -5.30 -23.78
C ILE A 27 19.19 -5.05 -25.12
N ALA A 28 18.43 -6.02 -25.63
CA ALA A 28 17.67 -5.90 -26.88
C ALA A 28 16.62 -4.78 -26.83
N ALA A 29 16.03 -4.53 -25.65
CA ALA A 29 15.10 -3.43 -25.42
C ALA A 29 15.77 -2.05 -25.28
N GLY A 30 17.11 -1.98 -25.33
CA GLY A 30 17.88 -0.72 -25.24
C GLY A 30 18.35 -0.35 -23.83
N GLY A 31 18.22 -1.25 -22.87
CA GLY A 31 18.75 -1.11 -21.51
C GLY A 31 20.17 -1.67 -21.34
N GLN A 32 20.69 -1.56 -20.13
CA GLN A 32 21.85 -2.25 -19.61
C GLN A 32 21.40 -3.17 -18.48
N ALA A 33 22.08 -4.29 -18.27
CA ALA A 33 21.68 -5.28 -17.28
C ALA A 33 22.82 -5.51 -16.27
N LEU A 34 22.47 -5.41 -14.99
CA LEU A 34 23.31 -5.72 -13.84
C LEU A 34 22.70 -6.90 -13.10
N VAL A 35 23.39 -8.03 -13.03
CA VAL A 35 22.87 -9.26 -12.42
C VAL A 35 23.35 -9.39 -10.97
N MET A 36 22.41 -9.54 -10.04
CA MET A 36 22.67 -9.82 -8.62
C MET A 36 22.21 -11.23 -8.27
N ASP A 37 23.14 -12.04 -7.79
CA ASP A 37 22.87 -13.41 -7.38
C ASP A 37 22.40 -13.49 -5.93
N VAL A 38 21.25 -14.12 -5.72
CA VAL A 38 20.70 -14.43 -4.39
C VAL A 38 20.60 -15.93 -4.12
N GLY A 39 21.21 -16.76 -4.97
CA GLY A 39 21.28 -18.21 -4.81
C GLY A 39 22.22 -18.63 -3.67
N VAL A 40 21.92 -19.77 -3.04
CA VAL A 40 22.63 -20.26 -1.85
C VAL A 40 23.03 -21.74 -1.94
N LEU A 41 22.66 -22.44 -3.03
CA LEU A 41 22.89 -23.88 -3.13
C LEU A 41 24.22 -24.21 -3.80
N THR A 42 24.43 -23.70 -5.02
CA THR A 42 25.58 -24.05 -5.86
C THR A 42 25.99 -22.90 -6.75
N LYS A 43 27.07 -23.07 -7.52
CA LYS A 43 27.45 -22.07 -8.53
C LYS A 43 26.61 -22.25 -9.79
N GLY A 44 25.95 -21.19 -10.25
CA GLY A 44 25.24 -21.19 -11.53
C GLY A 44 26.14 -21.04 -12.76
N ARG A 45 25.51 -21.03 -13.94
CA ARG A 45 26.16 -20.88 -15.26
C ARG A 45 26.41 -19.42 -15.65
N VAL A 46 25.57 -18.50 -15.19
CA VAL A 46 25.75 -17.05 -15.41
C VAL A 46 26.75 -16.51 -14.39
N VAL A 47 27.66 -15.64 -14.85
CA VAL A 47 28.53 -14.87 -13.95
C VAL A 47 27.74 -13.63 -13.51
N PRO A 48 27.38 -13.50 -12.23
CA PRO A 48 26.69 -12.31 -11.76
C PRO A 48 27.66 -11.13 -11.69
N ASP A 49 27.11 -9.92 -11.83
CA ASP A 49 27.86 -8.68 -11.64
C ASP A 49 27.97 -8.33 -10.13
N ILE A 50 27.04 -8.82 -9.30
CA ILE A 50 27.06 -8.77 -7.83
C ILE A 50 26.90 -10.18 -7.29
N ALA A 51 27.90 -10.68 -6.57
CA ALA A 51 27.91 -12.05 -6.08
C ALA A 51 27.03 -12.24 -4.84
N ASN A 52 26.51 -13.45 -4.65
CA ASN A 52 25.75 -13.84 -3.46
C ASN A 52 26.56 -13.67 -2.15
N THR A 53 27.89 -13.73 -2.20
CA THR A 53 28.76 -13.41 -1.06
C THR A 53 28.67 -11.94 -0.65
N ASP A 54 28.56 -11.02 -1.61
CA ASP A 54 28.43 -9.59 -1.36
C ASP A 54 27.03 -9.28 -0.83
N VAL A 55 26.01 -9.96 -1.36
CA VAL A 55 24.64 -9.90 -0.84
C VAL A 55 24.58 -10.34 0.63
N ALA A 56 25.14 -11.51 0.96
CA ALA A 56 25.19 -12.00 2.33
C ALA A 56 25.96 -11.02 3.25
N ALA A 57 27.10 -10.50 2.79
CA ALA A 57 27.89 -9.54 3.54
C ALA A 57 27.11 -8.24 3.81
N SER A 58 26.29 -7.78 2.86
CA SER A 58 25.42 -6.61 3.06
C SER A 58 24.28 -6.86 4.07
N ALA A 59 23.94 -8.12 4.35
CA ALA A 59 23.07 -8.50 5.46
C ALA A 59 23.83 -8.67 6.80
N GLY A 60 25.15 -8.47 6.81
CA GLY A 60 26.00 -8.61 8.00
C GLY A 60 26.39 -10.06 8.32
N VAL A 61 26.23 -10.98 7.37
CA VAL A 61 26.55 -12.41 7.54
C VAL A 61 27.43 -12.92 6.39
N THR A 62 28.02 -14.09 6.56
CA THR A 62 28.72 -14.80 5.48
C THR A 62 27.75 -15.70 4.71
N LEU A 63 28.06 -15.99 3.43
CA LEU A 63 27.26 -16.94 2.65
C LEU A 63 27.17 -18.31 3.33
N GLN A 64 28.24 -18.77 4.00
CA GLN A 64 28.21 -20.02 4.76
C GLN A 64 27.19 -19.98 5.90
N GLN A 65 27.10 -18.87 6.63
CA GLN A 65 26.08 -18.72 7.68
C GLN A 65 24.65 -18.72 7.11
N VAL A 66 24.45 -18.19 5.90
CA VAL A 66 23.15 -18.27 5.20
C VAL A 66 22.82 -19.72 4.86
N MET A 67 23.78 -20.48 4.32
CA MET A 67 23.62 -21.90 4.00
C MET A 67 23.37 -22.76 5.25
N ASP A 68 24.01 -22.41 6.37
CA ASP A 68 23.90 -23.11 7.65
C ASP A 68 22.67 -22.66 8.48
N SER A 69 21.84 -21.74 7.96
CA SER A 69 20.67 -21.20 8.67
C SER A 69 19.55 -22.24 8.92
N GLY A 70 19.62 -23.39 8.25
CA GLY A 70 18.83 -24.59 8.54
C GLY A 70 17.62 -24.81 7.64
N ASP A 71 17.04 -23.77 7.06
CA ASP A 71 15.89 -23.88 6.15
C ASP A 71 15.88 -22.79 5.06
N GLU A 72 15.14 -23.05 3.99
CA GLU A 72 15.09 -22.18 2.81
C GLU A 72 14.51 -20.79 3.12
N ASN A 73 13.53 -20.70 4.03
CA ASN A 73 12.90 -19.42 4.39
C ASN A 73 13.91 -18.53 5.13
N SER A 74 14.59 -19.07 6.14
CA SER A 74 15.63 -18.34 6.88
C SER A 74 16.77 -17.87 5.96
N ALA A 75 17.22 -18.73 5.05
CA ALA A 75 18.25 -18.38 4.07
C ALA A 75 17.80 -17.25 3.14
N MET A 76 16.60 -17.36 2.56
CA MET A 76 16.07 -16.37 1.63
C MET A 76 15.78 -15.03 2.31
N ALA A 77 15.35 -15.01 3.57
CA ALA A 77 15.14 -13.78 4.34
C ALA A 77 16.46 -13.00 4.54
N LEU A 78 17.56 -13.68 4.87
CA LEU A 78 18.88 -13.06 4.98
C LEU A 78 19.35 -12.50 3.63
N MET A 79 19.15 -13.25 2.55
CA MET A 79 19.49 -12.79 1.20
C MET A 79 18.61 -11.61 0.77
N ALA A 80 17.33 -11.59 1.14
CA ALA A 80 16.42 -10.48 0.87
C ALA A 80 16.86 -9.19 1.58
N GLN A 81 17.30 -9.30 2.84
CA GLN A 81 17.86 -8.18 3.60
C GLN A 81 19.09 -7.57 2.90
N GLY A 82 20.03 -8.44 2.49
CA GLY A 82 21.24 -8.01 1.79
C GLY A 82 20.96 -7.39 0.42
N ALA A 83 20.09 -8.04 -0.35
CA ALA A 83 19.71 -7.59 -1.69
C ALA A 83 18.97 -6.24 -1.64
N SER A 84 18.10 -6.06 -0.63
CA SER A 84 17.41 -4.79 -0.37
C SER A 84 18.39 -3.65 -0.08
N ALA A 85 19.37 -3.90 0.79
CA ALA A 85 20.38 -2.91 1.15
C ALA A 85 21.23 -2.49 -0.08
N LEU A 86 21.66 -3.46 -0.88
CA LEU A 86 22.44 -3.21 -2.10
C LEU A 86 21.60 -2.53 -3.19
N ALA A 87 20.36 -2.97 -3.43
CA ALA A 87 19.48 -2.33 -4.42
C ALA A 87 19.23 -0.86 -4.06
N ALA A 88 18.93 -0.57 -2.79
CA ALA A 88 18.76 0.79 -2.31
C ALA A 88 20.06 1.61 -2.42
N GLN A 89 21.23 1.01 -2.18
CA GLN A 89 22.52 1.68 -2.38
C GLN A 89 22.78 2.02 -3.85
N LEU A 90 22.64 1.05 -4.75
CA LEU A 90 22.84 1.23 -6.19
C LEU A 90 21.91 2.31 -6.75
N GLN A 91 20.66 2.35 -6.28
CA GLN A 91 19.70 3.36 -6.68
C GLN A 91 20.11 4.76 -6.20
N ARG A 92 20.56 4.91 -4.95
CA ARG A 92 21.06 6.19 -4.41
C ARG A 92 22.30 6.69 -5.14
N GLU A 93 23.17 5.79 -5.57
CA GLU A 93 24.40 6.09 -6.32
C GLU A 93 24.12 6.40 -7.81
N GLY A 94 22.90 6.18 -8.30
CA GLY A 94 22.55 6.33 -9.72
C GLY A 94 23.12 5.23 -10.62
N SER A 95 23.48 4.09 -10.02
CA SER A 95 24.03 2.90 -10.67
C SER A 95 22.95 1.92 -11.14
N MET A 96 21.69 2.13 -10.75
CA MET A 96 20.52 1.45 -11.33
C MET A 96 19.36 2.43 -11.51
N ASP A 97 18.56 2.19 -12.56
CA ASP A 97 17.39 2.98 -12.93
C ASP A 97 16.07 2.17 -12.76
N GLY A 98 16.15 0.84 -12.63
CA GLY A 98 14.99 -0.03 -12.43
C GLY A 98 15.34 -1.39 -11.86
N LEU A 99 14.34 -2.05 -11.27
CA LEU A 99 14.45 -3.38 -10.66
C LEU A 99 13.64 -4.40 -11.45
N LEU A 100 14.24 -5.57 -11.67
CA LEU A 100 13.58 -6.72 -12.27
C LEU A 100 13.92 -7.98 -11.46
N VAL A 101 12.92 -8.59 -10.81
CA VAL A 101 13.11 -9.82 -10.03
C VAL A 101 12.25 -10.93 -10.61
N LEU A 102 12.79 -12.15 -10.71
CA LEU A 102 12.04 -13.35 -11.13
C LEU A 102 11.98 -14.39 -10.01
N GLY A 103 10.85 -15.10 -9.89
CA GLY A 103 10.74 -16.13 -8.86
C GLY A 103 9.47 -16.97 -8.86
N GLY A 104 9.58 -18.13 -8.21
CA GLY A 104 8.43 -18.82 -7.63
C GLY A 104 7.96 -18.12 -6.35
N THR A 105 7.33 -18.84 -5.42
CA THR A 105 6.92 -18.27 -4.13
C THR A 105 8.09 -17.68 -3.34
N MET A 106 9.19 -18.41 -3.19
CA MET A 106 10.38 -17.93 -2.45
C MET A 106 11.05 -16.72 -3.11
N GLY A 107 11.21 -16.73 -4.43
CA GLY A 107 11.79 -15.59 -5.13
C GLY A 107 10.87 -14.37 -5.11
N THR A 108 9.55 -14.58 -5.09
CA THR A 108 8.56 -13.50 -4.95
C THR A 108 8.60 -12.91 -3.55
N ASP A 109 8.75 -13.74 -2.51
CA ASP A 109 8.92 -13.30 -1.13
C ASP A 109 10.10 -12.32 -1.00
N LEU A 110 11.28 -12.72 -1.47
CA LEU A 110 12.46 -11.86 -1.53
C LEU A 110 12.20 -10.61 -2.38
N ALA A 111 11.52 -10.75 -3.53
CA ALA A 111 11.25 -9.65 -4.43
C ALA A 111 10.43 -8.52 -3.79
N LEU A 112 9.46 -8.85 -2.92
CA LEU A 112 8.63 -7.87 -2.24
C LEU A 112 9.47 -6.97 -1.31
N ASP A 113 10.45 -7.53 -0.62
CA ASP A 113 11.35 -6.78 0.27
C ASP A 113 12.30 -5.88 -0.54
N VAL A 114 12.93 -6.44 -1.58
CA VAL A 114 13.83 -5.67 -2.46
C VAL A 114 13.08 -4.55 -3.16
N ALA A 115 11.87 -4.81 -3.67
CA ALA A 115 11.03 -3.80 -4.28
C ALA A 115 10.62 -2.69 -3.28
N SER A 116 10.29 -3.07 -2.04
CA SER A 116 9.91 -2.12 -0.98
C SER A 116 11.07 -1.27 -0.49
N SER A 117 12.31 -1.72 -0.68
CA SER A 117 13.52 -0.95 -0.35
C SER A 117 13.77 0.26 -1.28
N LEU A 118 13.11 0.28 -2.44
CA LEU A 118 13.30 1.30 -3.47
C LEU A 118 12.24 2.41 -3.36
N PRO A 119 12.61 3.68 -3.57
CA PRO A 119 11.66 4.79 -3.53
C PRO A 119 10.48 4.65 -4.51
N LEU A 120 9.38 5.33 -4.19
CA LEU A 120 8.25 5.54 -5.12
C LEU A 120 8.75 6.22 -6.41
N GLY A 121 8.29 5.72 -7.56
CA GLY A 121 8.63 6.23 -8.88
C GLY A 121 9.83 5.54 -9.53
N VAL A 122 10.58 4.70 -8.79
CA VAL A 122 11.57 3.78 -9.37
C VAL A 122 10.82 2.59 -9.98
N PRO A 123 10.94 2.34 -11.30
CA PRO A 123 10.32 1.17 -11.93
C PRO A 123 10.78 -0.14 -11.29
N LYS A 124 9.81 -0.91 -10.80
CA LYS A 124 10.03 -2.18 -10.10
C LYS A 124 9.09 -3.23 -10.66
N VAL A 125 9.64 -4.21 -11.38
CA VAL A 125 8.91 -5.30 -12.02
C VAL A 125 9.25 -6.63 -11.36
N VAL A 126 8.23 -7.38 -10.96
CA VAL A 126 8.36 -8.73 -10.41
C VAL A 126 7.66 -9.72 -11.34
N LEU A 127 8.44 -10.62 -11.94
CA LEU A 127 7.94 -11.75 -12.70
C LEU A 127 7.73 -12.94 -11.75
N SER A 128 6.48 -13.25 -11.43
CA SER A 128 6.13 -14.19 -10.37
C SER A 128 5.14 -15.25 -10.83
N THR A 129 5.33 -16.50 -10.40
CA THR A 129 4.31 -17.57 -10.58
C THR A 129 3.08 -17.37 -9.72
N VAL A 130 3.14 -16.49 -8.72
CA VAL A 130 2.05 -16.16 -7.80
C VAL A 130 1.66 -14.68 -7.86
N ALA A 131 1.96 -14.01 -8.98
CA ALA A 131 1.49 -12.65 -9.22
C ALA A 131 -0.05 -12.58 -9.07
N PHE A 132 -0.54 -11.54 -8.40
CA PHE A 132 -1.97 -11.32 -8.13
C PHE A 132 -2.65 -12.40 -7.26
N SER A 133 -1.86 -13.27 -6.61
CA SER A 133 -2.38 -14.31 -5.74
C SER A 133 -2.82 -13.76 -4.38
N PRO A 134 -3.86 -14.32 -3.74
CA PRO A 134 -4.20 -14.05 -2.33
C PRO A 134 -3.08 -14.38 -1.33
N LEU A 135 -2.03 -15.09 -1.77
CA LEU A 135 -0.83 -15.35 -0.95
C LEU A 135 0.00 -14.09 -0.67
N LEU A 136 -0.17 -13.02 -1.47
CA LEU A 136 0.60 -11.79 -1.32
C LEU A 136 -0.08 -10.89 -0.29
N PRO A 137 0.52 -10.69 0.89
CA PRO A 137 -0.08 -9.84 1.91
C PRO A 137 -0.01 -8.36 1.49
N PRO A 138 -1.09 -7.58 1.66
CA PRO A 138 -1.13 -6.15 1.29
C PRO A 138 0.05 -5.35 1.85
N GLU A 139 0.42 -5.58 3.11
CA GLU A 139 1.49 -4.86 3.82
C GLU A 139 2.87 -4.98 3.19
N ARG A 140 3.13 -6.03 2.39
CA ARG A 140 4.42 -6.23 1.71
C ARG A 140 4.48 -5.68 0.30
N MET A 141 3.36 -5.19 -0.25
CA MET A 141 3.32 -4.69 -1.62
C MET A 141 3.59 -3.18 -1.65
N PRO A 142 4.69 -2.73 -2.29
CA PRO A 142 4.92 -1.30 -2.49
C PRO A 142 3.89 -0.73 -3.48
N PRO A 143 3.53 0.55 -3.33
CA PRO A 143 2.39 1.17 -4.04
C PRO A 143 2.52 1.22 -5.57
N ASP A 144 3.74 1.17 -6.11
CA ASP A 144 4.05 1.26 -7.54
C ASP A 144 4.65 -0.05 -8.10
N LEU A 145 4.41 -1.18 -7.43
CA LEU A 145 4.85 -2.49 -7.90
C LEU A 145 4.15 -2.88 -9.21
N MET A 146 4.94 -3.21 -10.22
CA MET A 146 4.44 -3.89 -11.41
C MET A 146 4.70 -5.39 -11.28
N MET A 147 3.68 -6.21 -11.54
CA MET A 147 3.84 -7.67 -11.58
C MET A 147 3.51 -8.22 -12.96
N VAL A 148 4.30 -9.20 -13.39
CA VAL A 148 4.01 -10.01 -14.57
C VAL A 148 3.75 -11.44 -14.09
N LEU A 149 2.63 -12.02 -14.49
CA LEU A 149 2.31 -13.41 -14.16
C LEU A 149 3.16 -14.36 -15.01
N TRP A 150 4.00 -15.14 -14.33
CA TRP A 150 4.75 -16.22 -14.96
C TRP A 150 3.90 -17.50 -14.97
N ALA A 151 2.90 -17.52 -15.85
CA ALA A 151 1.85 -18.54 -15.87
C ALA A 151 2.31 -19.97 -16.21
N GLY A 152 3.53 -20.15 -16.76
CA GLY A 152 4.05 -21.46 -17.12
C GLY A 152 5.52 -21.43 -17.57
N GLY A 153 6.14 -22.60 -17.66
CA GLY A 153 7.56 -22.71 -18.03
C GLY A 153 8.53 -22.36 -16.90
N LEU A 154 8.19 -22.75 -15.66
CA LEU A 154 8.99 -22.49 -14.47
C LEU A 154 10.38 -23.16 -14.48
N TYR A 155 10.57 -24.14 -15.36
CA TYR A 155 11.81 -24.90 -15.49
C TYR A 155 12.22 -24.97 -16.95
N GLY A 156 13.32 -24.27 -17.27
CA GLY A 156 13.92 -24.25 -18.60
C GLY A 156 13.29 -23.24 -19.55
N LEU A 157 14.08 -22.82 -20.54
CA LEU A 157 13.72 -21.81 -21.54
C LEU A 157 12.83 -22.35 -22.66
N ASN A 158 11.60 -22.77 -22.34
CA ASN A 158 10.60 -23.03 -23.38
C ASN A 158 9.96 -21.72 -23.90
N SER A 159 9.16 -21.80 -24.97
CA SER A 159 8.55 -20.62 -25.61
C SER A 159 7.62 -19.83 -24.69
N LEU A 160 6.93 -20.48 -23.74
CA LEU A 160 6.08 -19.80 -22.75
C LEU A 160 6.93 -19.01 -21.75
N CYS A 161 8.01 -19.61 -21.27
CA CYS A 161 8.99 -18.97 -20.39
C CYS A 161 9.63 -17.76 -21.06
N GLN A 162 10.18 -17.93 -22.26
CA GLN A 162 10.81 -16.85 -23.02
C GLN A 162 9.84 -15.67 -23.26
N SER A 163 8.58 -15.95 -23.58
CA SER A 163 7.56 -14.91 -23.75
C SER A 163 7.37 -14.08 -22.47
N ALA A 164 7.21 -14.73 -21.32
CA ALA A 164 7.00 -14.05 -20.04
C ALA A 164 8.25 -13.26 -19.60
N LEU A 165 9.45 -13.84 -19.76
CA LEU A 165 10.73 -13.17 -19.47
C LEU A 165 10.93 -11.92 -20.34
N ALA A 166 10.64 -12.02 -21.65
CA ALA A 166 10.74 -10.90 -22.58
C ALA A 166 9.74 -9.78 -22.26
N GLN A 167 8.50 -10.12 -21.89
CA GLN A 167 7.50 -9.13 -21.45
C GLN A 167 7.95 -8.39 -20.19
N ALA A 168 8.49 -9.09 -19.19
CA ALA A 168 8.98 -8.46 -17.96
C ALA A 168 10.18 -7.53 -18.22
N ALA A 169 11.13 -7.97 -19.06
CA ALA A 169 12.27 -7.15 -19.48
C ALA A 169 11.82 -5.89 -20.25
N GLY A 170 10.90 -6.04 -21.20
CA GLY A 170 10.35 -4.91 -21.95
C GLY A 170 9.57 -3.94 -21.05
N ALA A 171 8.79 -4.45 -20.09
CA ALA A 171 8.03 -3.63 -19.15
C ALA A 171 8.94 -2.75 -18.30
N VAL A 172 10.01 -3.31 -17.71
CA VAL A 172 10.90 -2.50 -16.86
C VAL A 172 11.71 -1.49 -17.67
N VAL A 173 12.26 -1.87 -18.83
CA VAL A 173 13.04 -0.95 -19.68
C VAL A 173 12.16 0.17 -20.21
N GLY A 174 10.97 -0.16 -20.72
CA GLY A 174 9.99 0.82 -21.17
C GLY A 174 9.57 1.77 -20.06
N ALA A 175 9.28 1.25 -18.86
CA ALA A 175 8.98 2.07 -17.69
C ALA A 175 10.13 3.01 -17.33
N CYS A 176 11.39 2.55 -17.31
CA CYS A 176 12.55 3.41 -17.03
C CYS A 176 12.71 4.56 -18.04
N HIS A 177 12.30 4.39 -19.30
CA HIS A 177 12.36 5.46 -20.29
C HIS A 177 11.34 6.58 -20.08
N VAL A 178 10.19 6.27 -19.46
CA VAL A 178 9.05 7.21 -19.37
C VAL A 178 8.71 7.61 -17.94
N ALA A 179 9.21 6.85 -16.95
CA ALA A 179 8.91 7.08 -15.54
C ALA A 179 9.29 8.49 -15.12
N ARG A 180 8.45 9.06 -14.26
CA ARG A 180 8.66 10.34 -13.63
C ARG A 180 8.63 10.13 -12.14
N VAL A 181 9.76 10.39 -11.49
CA VAL A 181 9.80 10.44 -10.04
C VAL A 181 8.79 11.50 -9.57
N PRO A 182 7.91 11.18 -8.60
CA PRO A 182 7.00 12.16 -8.03
C PRO A 182 7.76 13.40 -7.58
N ARG A 183 7.28 14.58 -7.99
CA ARG A 183 7.80 15.85 -7.54
C ARG A 183 6.85 16.44 -6.53
N PHE A 184 7.33 16.66 -5.32
CA PHE A 184 6.60 17.30 -4.24
C PHE A 184 6.90 18.80 -4.25
N ASP A 185 6.68 19.46 -5.40
CA ASP A 185 6.96 20.89 -5.57
C ASP A 185 6.02 21.74 -4.67
N ARG A 186 4.84 21.20 -4.35
CA ARG A 186 3.90 21.70 -3.35
C ARG A 186 3.71 20.65 -2.25
N PRO A 187 3.43 21.07 -1.01
CA PRO A 187 3.06 20.15 0.06
C PRO A 187 1.79 19.38 -0.32
N VAL A 188 1.77 18.07 -0.06
CA VAL A 188 0.64 17.20 -0.41
C VAL A 188 -0.21 16.91 0.83
N VAL A 189 -1.52 17.01 0.66
CA VAL A 189 -2.51 16.41 1.56
C VAL A 189 -2.85 15.02 1.03
N GLY A 190 -2.63 13.99 1.84
CA GLY A 190 -3.14 12.65 1.55
C GLY A 190 -4.59 12.54 2.02
N MET A 191 -5.47 11.97 1.21
CA MET A 191 -6.87 11.78 1.57
C MET A 191 -7.36 10.38 1.20
N THR A 192 -8.08 9.73 2.10
CA THR A 192 -8.74 8.44 1.82
C THR A 192 -10.18 8.68 1.39
N SER A 193 -10.67 7.89 0.43
CA SER A 193 -12.06 7.97 -0.03
C SER A 193 -12.52 6.72 -0.78
N LEU A 194 -13.82 6.67 -1.06
CA LEU A 194 -14.46 5.74 -1.99
C LEU A 194 -14.88 6.50 -3.26
N GLY A 195 -15.57 5.82 -4.18
CA GLY A 195 -16.19 6.49 -5.33
C GLY A 195 -17.13 7.62 -4.89
N SER A 196 -17.26 8.65 -5.74
CA SER A 196 -18.11 9.82 -5.46
C SER A 196 -19.61 9.51 -5.35
N SER A 197 -20.02 8.29 -5.70
CA SER A 197 -21.35 7.77 -5.40
C SER A 197 -21.55 7.47 -3.91
N CYS A 198 -20.48 7.24 -3.15
CA CYS A 198 -20.50 6.91 -1.73
C CYS A 198 -19.99 8.08 -0.87
N LEU A 199 -18.80 8.63 -1.18
CA LEU A 199 -18.18 9.72 -0.41
C LEU A 199 -17.87 10.93 -1.30
N LYS A 200 -18.33 12.13 -0.95
CA LYS A 200 -18.37 13.31 -1.85
C LYS A 200 -17.44 14.46 -1.45
N TYR A 201 -16.89 14.44 -0.23
CA TYR A 201 -16.11 15.56 0.31
C TYR A 201 -14.90 15.96 -0.54
N MET A 202 -14.28 15.02 -1.26
CA MET A 202 -13.08 15.29 -2.06
C MET A 202 -13.36 16.27 -3.20
N VAL A 203 -14.58 16.28 -3.75
CA VAL A 203 -14.99 17.20 -4.82
C VAL A 203 -14.97 18.66 -4.33
N GLN A 204 -15.34 18.90 -3.08
CA GLN A 204 -15.35 20.25 -2.49
C GLN A 204 -14.01 20.62 -1.86
N LEU A 205 -13.30 19.66 -1.25
CA LEU A 205 -12.02 19.91 -0.58
C LEU A 205 -10.87 20.17 -1.56
N GLN A 206 -10.85 19.51 -2.73
CA GLN A 206 -9.78 19.69 -3.72
C GLN A 206 -9.55 21.16 -4.12
N PRO A 207 -10.57 21.90 -4.60
CA PRO A 207 -10.35 23.29 -5.02
C PRO A 207 -9.99 24.20 -3.84
N ASP A 208 -10.46 23.90 -2.63
CA ASP A 208 -10.14 24.67 -1.43
C ASP A 208 -8.70 24.45 -0.95
N LEU A 209 -8.19 23.22 -1.02
CA LEU A 209 -6.79 22.89 -0.74
C LEU A 209 -5.86 23.47 -1.80
N ASP A 210 -6.26 23.44 -3.07
CA ASP A 210 -5.47 24.03 -4.15
C ASP A 210 -5.30 25.54 -3.98
N LYS A 211 -6.37 26.28 -3.67
CA LYS A 211 -6.29 27.72 -3.34
C LYS A 211 -5.35 28.02 -2.17
N ARG A 212 -5.15 27.07 -1.25
CA ARG A 212 -4.27 27.20 -0.08
C ARG A 212 -2.81 26.88 -0.38
N GLY A 213 -2.52 26.35 -1.58
CA GLY A 213 -1.18 26.00 -2.03
C GLY A 213 -0.81 24.53 -1.85
N PHE A 214 -1.77 23.65 -1.56
CA PHE A 214 -1.55 22.22 -1.36
C PHE A 214 -1.99 21.42 -2.58
N ASP A 215 -1.28 20.35 -2.87
CA ASP A 215 -1.76 19.32 -3.80
C ASP A 215 -2.56 18.28 -3.02
N LEU A 216 -3.54 17.64 -3.65
CA LEU A 216 -4.37 16.60 -3.04
C LEU A 216 -4.11 15.26 -3.74
N ALA A 217 -3.72 14.25 -2.98
CA ALA A 217 -3.64 12.86 -3.42
C ALA A 217 -4.75 12.05 -2.76
N VAL A 218 -5.71 11.56 -3.55
CA VAL A 218 -6.84 10.75 -3.08
C VAL A 218 -6.56 9.27 -3.29
N PHE A 219 -6.78 8.46 -2.26
CA PHE A 219 -6.52 7.02 -2.24
C PHE A 219 -7.82 6.26 -2.04
N HIS A 220 -8.07 5.29 -2.92
CA HIS A 220 -9.27 4.47 -2.89
C HIS A 220 -9.17 3.35 -1.84
N THR A 221 -10.08 3.32 -0.87
CA THR A 221 -9.98 2.42 0.29
C THR A 221 -10.55 1.02 0.02
N THR A 222 -10.02 0.34 -0.98
CA THR A 222 -10.36 -1.06 -1.32
C THR A 222 -9.17 -2.01 -1.11
N GLY A 223 -8.39 -1.76 -0.06
CA GLY A 223 -7.21 -2.52 0.36
C GLY A 223 -5.90 -1.86 -0.08
N MET A 224 -5.60 -1.94 -1.37
CA MET A 224 -4.30 -1.48 -1.88
C MET A 224 -4.12 0.05 -1.86
N GLY A 225 -5.21 0.82 -2.03
CA GLY A 225 -5.11 2.27 -1.95
C GLY A 225 -4.85 2.75 -0.52
N GLY A 226 -5.50 2.16 0.48
CA GLY A 226 -5.16 2.40 1.89
C GLY A 226 -3.75 1.98 2.22
N ARG A 227 -3.26 0.86 1.67
CA ARG A 227 -1.87 0.46 1.88
C ARG A 227 -0.87 1.46 1.34
N ALA A 228 -1.10 1.94 0.11
CA ALA A 228 -0.30 2.98 -0.51
C ALA A 228 -0.29 4.26 0.34
N PHE A 229 -1.46 4.66 0.82
CA PHE A 229 -1.63 5.79 1.72
C PHE A 229 -0.84 5.64 3.03
N GLU A 230 -0.95 4.50 3.72
CA GLU A 230 -0.21 4.25 4.97
C GLU A 230 1.30 4.25 4.76
N SER A 231 1.77 3.64 3.67
CA SER A 231 3.20 3.59 3.35
C SER A 231 3.79 5.00 3.19
N LEU A 232 3.10 5.87 2.45
CA LEU A 232 3.51 7.27 2.26
C LEU A 232 3.40 8.08 3.55
N ALA A 233 2.35 7.85 4.34
CA ALA A 233 2.14 8.51 5.63
C ALA A 233 3.22 8.15 6.65
N ALA A 234 3.60 6.88 6.76
CA ALA A 234 4.67 6.40 7.64
C ALA A 234 6.04 6.98 7.27
N GLN A 235 6.26 7.27 5.99
CA GLN A 235 7.46 7.95 5.50
C GLN A 235 7.43 9.47 5.76
N GLY A 236 6.28 10.04 6.10
CA GLY A 236 6.12 11.48 6.33
C GLY A 236 5.98 12.29 5.03
N GLN A 237 5.51 11.67 3.94
CA GLN A 237 5.40 12.31 2.62
C GLN A 237 4.25 13.33 2.52
N PHE A 238 3.37 13.39 3.52
CA PHE A 238 2.23 14.30 3.55
C PHE A 238 2.44 15.44 4.54
N ALA A 239 2.02 16.65 4.18
CA ALA A 239 1.96 17.79 5.09
C ALA A 239 0.81 17.66 6.10
N CYS A 240 -0.26 16.96 5.72
CA CYS A 240 -1.41 16.60 6.54
C CYS A 240 -2.08 15.38 5.89
N VAL A 241 -2.71 14.54 6.70
CA VAL A 241 -3.64 13.53 6.20
C VAL A 241 -5.08 13.86 6.56
N MET A 242 -5.97 13.55 5.62
CA MET A 242 -7.43 13.66 5.73
C MET A 242 -8.00 12.25 5.57
N ASP A 243 -7.99 11.50 6.67
CA ASP A 243 -8.32 10.08 6.66
C ASP A 243 -9.80 9.85 7.01
N PHE A 244 -10.65 10.04 6.00
CA PHE A 244 -12.10 10.08 6.18
C PHE A 244 -12.81 8.79 5.81
N SER A 245 -12.17 7.87 5.09
CA SER A 245 -12.72 6.56 4.80
C SER A 245 -11.93 5.47 5.51
N LEU A 246 -12.56 4.83 6.49
CA LEU A 246 -11.94 3.82 7.35
C LEU A 246 -12.49 2.41 7.09
N GLN A 247 -13.11 2.21 5.93
CA GLN A 247 -13.74 0.93 5.57
C GLN A 247 -12.75 -0.25 5.62
N GLU A 248 -11.51 -0.07 5.17
CA GLU A 248 -10.49 -1.14 5.20
C GLU A 248 -10.17 -1.63 6.62
N MET A 249 -10.32 -0.75 7.62
CA MET A 249 -10.15 -1.13 9.03
C MET A 249 -11.30 -2.01 9.50
N VAL A 250 -12.55 -1.67 9.14
CA VAL A 250 -13.73 -2.49 9.43
C VAL A 250 -13.69 -3.81 8.66
N ASN A 251 -13.25 -3.79 7.40
CA ASN A 251 -13.04 -5.00 6.59
C ASN A 251 -12.09 -5.97 7.29
N GLN A 252 -10.94 -5.47 7.77
CA GLN A 252 -9.98 -6.30 8.50
C GLN A 252 -10.58 -6.85 9.81
N MET A 253 -11.28 -6.01 10.60
CA MET A 253 -11.97 -6.44 11.82
C MET A 253 -13.06 -7.48 11.54
N GLY A 254 -13.67 -7.42 10.36
CA GLY A 254 -14.66 -8.38 9.86
C GLY A 254 -14.08 -9.66 9.27
N GLY A 255 -12.75 -9.79 9.21
CA GLY A 255 -12.07 -10.95 8.62
C GLY A 255 -12.05 -10.97 7.09
N SER A 256 -12.20 -9.82 6.44
CA SER A 256 -12.11 -9.69 5.00
C SER A 256 -10.68 -9.49 4.50
N VAL A 257 -10.40 -10.01 3.30
CA VAL A 257 -9.15 -9.79 2.56
C VAL A 257 -9.06 -8.40 1.91
N VAL A 258 -10.15 -7.64 1.86
CA VAL A 258 -10.18 -6.26 1.35
C VAL A 258 -9.60 -5.32 2.40
N SER A 259 -8.29 -5.43 2.64
CA SER A 259 -7.59 -4.76 3.74
C SER A 259 -6.30 -4.07 3.27
N ALA A 260 -5.92 -3.00 3.98
CA ALA A 260 -4.65 -2.30 3.82
C ALA A 260 -3.51 -2.87 4.70
N GLY A 261 -3.79 -3.95 5.43
CA GLY A 261 -2.90 -4.55 6.41
C GLY A 261 -3.08 -3.97 7.83
N PRO A 262 -2.41 -4.57 8.83
CA PRO A 262 -2.65 -4.31 10.25
C PRO A 262 -2.36 -2.87 10.69
N ASP A 263 -1.53 -2.14 9.95
CA ASP A 263 -1.11 -0.79 10.29
C ASP A 263 -2.08 0.31 9.80
N ARG A 264 -3.28 -0.04 9.30
CA ARG A 264 -4.25 0.97 8.84
C ARG A 264 -4.52 2.01 9.96
N LEU A 265 -4.49 3.29 9.62
CA LEU A 265 -4.58 4.47 10.51
C LEU A 265 -3.34 4.72 11.41
N MET A 266 -2.29 3.91 11.33
CA MET A 266 -1.12 4.03 12.22
C MET A 266 0.00 4.89 11.63
N GLY A 267 0.20 4.89 10.31
CA GLY A 267 1.39 5.45 9.67
C GLY A 267 1.59 6.93 9.96
N ALA A 268 0.57 7.75 9.70
CA ALA A 268 0.61 9.19 9.97
C ALA A 268 0.79 9.48 11.47
N GLY A 269 0.04 8.78 12.32
CA GLY A 269 0.01 9.01 13.76
C GLY A 269 1.37 8.73 14.39
N LEU A 270 1.97 7.57 14.11
CA LEU A 270 3.28 7.19 14.62
C LEU A 270 4.41 8.07 14.09
N LYS A 271 4.29 8.56 12.85
CA LYS A 271 5.25 9.49 12.24
C LYS A 271 5.11 10.93 12.77
N GLY A 272 3.97 11.27 13.36
CA GLY A 272 3.67 12.62 13.85
C GLY A 272 3.14 13.56 12.77
N VAL A 273 2.65 13.03 11.64
CA VAL A 273 1.98 13.80 10.59
C VAL A 273 0.61 14.24 11.10
N PRO A 274 0.22 15.53 10.97
CA PRO A 274 -1.11 16.01 11.35
C PRO A 274 -2.21 15.20 10.66
N MET A 275 -3.21 14.74 11.43
CA MET A 275 -4.30 13.89 10.91
C MET A 275 -5.70 14.37 11.28
N ILE A 276 -6.52 14.66 10.28
CA ILE A 276 -7.96 14.85 10.44
C ILE A 276 -8.64 13.53 10.08
N VAL A 277 -9.44 12.96 10.98
CA VAL A 277 -10.01 11.61 10.87
C VAL A 277 -11.53 11.67 10.91
N ALA A 278 -12.20 10.82 10.12
CA ALA A 278 -13.66 10.64 10.18
C ALA A 278 -14.04 9.16 9.93
N PRO A 279 -15.20 8.69 10.44
CA PRO A 279 -15.59 7.29 10.37
C PRO A 279 -16.31 6.92 9.06
N GLY A 280 -15.90 7.45 7.92
CA GLY A 280 -16.65 7.25 6.67
C GLY A 280 -16.66 5.81 6.18
N ALA A 281 -17.84 5.33 5.77
CA ALA A 281 -18.11 3.98 5.25
C ALA A 281 -17.69 2.84 6.20
N THR A 282 -17.83 3.04 7.52
CA THR A 282 -17.47 2.04 8.55
C THR A 282 -18.66 1.18 9.00
N ASP A 283 -19.76 1.20 8.25
CA ASP A 283 -21.00 0.46 8.49
C ASP A 283 -21.12 -0.82 7.64
N LEU A 284 -20.12 -1.08 6.79
CA LEU A 284 -20.07 -2.20 5.86
C LEU A 284 -18.73 -2.93 5.95
N VAL A 285 -18.78 -4.25 5.71
CA VAL A 285 -17.60 -5.06 5.40
C VAL A 285 -17.69 -5.47 3.93
N ASP A 286 -16.71 -5.03 3.14
CA ASP A 286 -16.50 -5.50 1.78
C ASP A 286 -15.75 -6.81 1.80
N TYR A 287 -16.09 -7.72 0.89
CA TYR A 287 -15.41 -8.99 0.67
C TYR A 287 -15.48 -9.41 -0.81
N PRO A 288 -14.66 -10.38 -1.26
CA PRO A 288 -14.68 -10.81 -2.66
C PRO A 288 -16.03 -11.43 -3.04
N ALA A 289 -16.72 -10.87 -4.04
CA ALA A 289 -18.04 -11.36 -4.47
C ALA A 289 -18.01 -12.81 -5.01
N TRP A 290 -16.86 -13.23 -5.55
CA TRP A 290 -16.61 -14.59 -6.02
C TRP A 290 -16.16 -15.55 -4.91
N GLY A 291 -15.89 -15.02 -3.71
CA GLY A 291 -15.43 -15.77 -2.55
C GLY A 291 -16.55 -16.11 -1.58
N GLN A 292 -16.16 -16.51 -0.37
CA GLN A 292 -17.09 -16.77 0.72
C GLN A 292 -17.19 -15.54 1.62
N MET A 293 -18.42 -15.17 1.99
CA MET A 293 -18.66 -14.16 3.02
C MET A 293 -17.98 -14.58 4.34
N PRO A 294 -17.35 -13.65 5.08
CA PRO A 294 -16.73 -13.99 6.37
C PRO A 294 -17.75 -14.64 7.33
N GLU A 295 -17.31 -15.66 8.06
CA GLU A 295 -18.18 -16.51 8.91
C GLU A 295 -18.99 -15.70 9.93
N ARG A 296 -18.40 -14.60 10.45
CA ARG A 296 -19.06 -13.64 11.35
C ARG A 296 -20.39 -13.12 10.82
N PHE A 297 -20.55 -13.04 9.50
CA PHE A 297 -21.74 -12.50 8.84
C PHE A 297 -22.61 -13.57 8.16
N ALA A 298 -22.36 -14.86 8.43
CA ALA A 298 -23.12 -15.97 7.86
C ALA A 298 -24.64 -15.76 7.99
N GLY A 299 -25.36 -15.88 6.87
CA GLY A 299 -26.82 -15.73 6.81
C GLY A 299 -27.34 -14.30 6.77
N ARG A 300 -26.48 -13.27 6.84
CA ARG A 300 -26.90 -11.88 6.65
C ARG A 300 -27.16 -11.55 5.18
N PRO A 301 -28.03 -10.57 4.88
CA PRO A 301 -28.17 -10.03 3.54
C PRO A 301 -26.85 -9.42 3.07
N SER A 302 -26.45 -9.78 1.85
CA SER A 302 -25.30 -9.20 1.18
C SER A 302 -25.72 -8.48 -0.09
N HIS A 303 -24.94 -7.47 -0.48
CA HIS A 303 -25.11 -6.72 -1.70
C HIS A 303 -23.89 -6.91 -2.62
N ASP A 304 -24.11 -7.50 -3.78
CA ASP A 304 -23.09 -7.57 -4.83
C ASP A 304 -22.99 -6.23 -5.54
N HIS A 305 -21.93 -5.47 -5.26
CA HIS A 305 -21.68 -4.21 -5.97
C HIS A 305 -21.22 -4.47 -7.41
N ASN A 306 -20.32 -5.45 -7.59
CA ASN A 306 -19.93 -5.98 -8.90
C ASN A 306 -19.36 -7.40 -8.75
N ARG A 307 -18.86 -7.98 -9.86
CA ARG A 307 -18.32 -9.36 -9.88
C ARG A 307 -17.05 -9.58 -9.04
N LEU A 308 -16.43 -8.51 -8.54
CA LEU A 308 -15.22 -8.55 -7.73
C LEU A 308 -15.49 -8.27 -6.24
N ILE A 309 -16.47 -7.43 -5.92
CA ILE A 309 -16.71 -6.94 -4.56
C ILE A 309 -18.19 -7.00 -4.18
N ALA A 310 -18.44 -7.55 -3.00
CA ALA A 310 -19.73 -7.59 -2.32
C ALA A 310 -19.58 -7.01 -0.92
N SER A 311 -20.68 -6.52 -0.35
CA SER A 311 -20.68 -5.84 0.95
C SER A 311 -21.78 -6.39 1.85
N VAL A 312 -21.48 -6.52 3.15
CA VAL A 312 -22.44 -6.89 4.19
C VAL A 312 -22.46 -5.84 5.29
N GLY A 313 -23.64 -5.46 5.77
CA GLY A 313 -23.82 -4.52 6.87
C GLY A 313 -23.37 -5.08 8.21
N ILE A 314 -22.64 -4.27 8.99
CA ILE A 314 -22.23 -4.62 10.36
C ILE A 314 -23.29 -4.22 11.39
N ASP A 315 -23.36 -4.96 12.50
CA ASP A 315 -24.30 -4.65 13.58
C ASP A 315 -23.78 -3.56 14.54
N ALA A 316 -24.66 -3.13 15.44
CA ALA A 316 -24.35 -2.15 16.47
C ALA A 316 -23.14 -2.57 17.32
N ASP A 317 -23.01 -3.85 17.69
CA ASP A 317 -21.90 -4.33 18.52
C ASP A 317 -20.55 -4.18 17.81
N MET A 318 -20.47 -4.54 16.52
CA MET A 318 -19.27 -4.35 15.72
C MET A 318 -18.98 -2.86 15.46
N ARG A 319 -19.99 -2.00 15.32
CA ARG A 319 -19.78 -0.54 15.25
C ARG A 319 -19.15 0.00 16.54
N ARG A 320 -19.56 -0.52 17.70
CA ARG A 320 -18.93 -0.19 18.99
C ARG A 320 -17.51 -0.74 19.09
N GLU A 321 -17.26 -1.95 18.61
CA GLU A 321 -15.89 -2.50 18.50
C GLU A 321 -15.00 -1.60 17.65
N PHE A 322 -15.49 -1.14 16.49
CA PHE A 322 -14.78 -0.22 15.61
C PHE A 322 -14.44 1.10 16.32
N ALA A 323 -15.39 1.72 17.04
CA ALA A 323 -15.12 2.95 17.79
C ALA A 323 -13.99 2.78 18.81
N ARG A 324 -13.98 1.67 19.54
CA ARG A 324 -12.92 1.36 20.52
C ARG A 324 -11.57 1.12 19.86
N GLU A 325 -11.53 0.41 18.73
CA GLU A 325 -10.30 0.18 17.97
C GLU A 325 -9.78 1.50 17.36
N LEU A 326 -10.68 2.34 16.83
CA LEU A 326 -10.35 3.67 16.33
C LEU A 326 -9.71 4.54 17.43
N ALA A 327 -10.31 4.58 18.62
CA ALA A 327 -9.73 5.28 19.77
C ALA A 327 -8.38 4.69 20.21
N SER A 328 -8.25 3.36 20.17
CA SER A 328 -6.98 2.67 20.48
C SER A 328 -5.85 3.09 19.54
N ARG A 329 -6.10 3.21 18.24
CA ARG A 329 -5.12 3.64 17.24
C ARG A 329 -4.81 5.14 17.36
N VAL A 330 -5.84 5.97 17.49
CA VAL A 330 -5.69 7.43 17.63
C VAL A 330 -4.83 7.80 18.85
N ARG A 331 -4.99 7.11 19.99
CA ARG A 331 -4.18 7.37 21.20
C ARG A 331 -2.69 7.11 21.02
N GLN A 332 -2.30 6.33 20.01
CA GLN A 332 -0.89 6.04 19.72
C GLN A 332 -0.24 7.12 18.85
N ALA A 333 -1.01 8.08 18.35
CA ALA A 333 -0.49 9.17 17.54
C ALA A 333 0.48 10.05 18.36
N ARG A 334 1.58 10.44 17.71
CA ARG A 334 2.62 11.34 18.25
C ARG A 334 2.44 12.79 17.76
N GLY A 335 1.58 12.99 16.75
CA GLY A 335 1.27 14.27 16.14
C GLY A 335 -0.16 14.73 16.47
N PRO A 336 -0.55 15.94 16.02
CA PRO A 336 -1.89 16.46 16.24
C PRO A 336 -2.93 15.62 15.50
N VAL A 337 -4.00 15.27 16.23
CA VAL A 337 -5.15 14.53 15.69
C VAL A 337 -6.42 15.31 15.94
N HIS A 338 -7.29 15.37 14.94
CA HIS A 338 -8.63 15.91 15.08
C HIS A 338 -9.65 14.94 14.50
N LEU A 339 -10.55 14.44 15.34
CA LEU A 339 -11.64 13.57 14.94
C LEU A 339 -12.89 14.40 14.62
N VAL A 340 -13.45 14.21 13.42
CA VAL A 340 -14.72 14.82 13.01
C VAL A 340 -15.79 13.73 12.94
N LEU A 341 -16.79 13.84 13.81
CA LEU A 341 -17.91 12.89 13.94
C LEU A 341 -19.17 13.49 13.30
N PRO A 342 -19.55 13.05 12.08
CA PRO A 342 -20.81 13.43 11.44
C PRO A 342 -21.98 12.64 12.03
N LEU A 343 -22.90 13.34 12.70
CA LEU A 343 -23.99 12.71 13.46
C LEU A 343 -25.17 12.24 12.59
N GLN A 344 -25.25 12.66 11.32
CA GLN A 344 -26.38 12.38 10.43
C GLN A 344 -26.07 11.40 9.30
N GLY A 345 -24.91 10.74 9.33
CA GLY A 345 -24.51 9.72 8.37
C GLY A 345 -23.03 9.77 7.99
N ILE A 346 -22.50 8.60 7.65
CA ILE A 346 -21.09 8.33 7.39
C ILE A 346 -20.82 7.84 5.96
N GLU A 347 -21.86 7.66 5.12
CA GLU A 347 -21.74 7.33 3.70
C GLU A 347 -23.06 7.57 2.93
N GLU A 348 -23.07 7.72 1.61
CA GLU A 348 -24.28 8.15 0.89
C GLU A 348 -25.55 7.27 1.06
N TRP A 349 -25.40 5.96 1.22
CA TRP A 349 -26.50 5.01 1.30
C TRP A 349 -27.08 4.83 2.72
N ASP A 350 -26.51 5.49 3.73
CA ASP A 350 -26.98 5.50 5.12
C ASP A 350 -27.93 6.67 5.43
N ARG A 351 -28.24 7.48 4.42
CA ARG A 351 -29.22 8.56 4.50
C ARG A 351 -30.63 8.03 4.84
N PRO A 352 -31.46 8.80 5.55
CA PRO A 352 -32.85 8.44 5.80
C PRO A 352 -33.60 8.03 4.52
N GLY A 353 -34.10 6.79 4.50
CA GLY A 353 -34.84 6.21 3.37
C GLY A 353 -33.97 5.55 2.29
N ALA A 354 -32.64 5.58 2.41
CA ALA A 354 -31.73 4.86 1.53
C ALA A 354 -31.54 3.39 1.97
N PRO A 355 -31.04 2.50 1.09
CA PRO A 355 -31.03 1.05 1.34
C PRO A 355 -30.22 0.58 2.54
N LEU A 356 -29.20 1.34 2.97
CA LEU A 356 -28.32 1.00 4.09
C LEU A 356 -28.60 1.86 5.33
N HIS A 357 -29.72 2.58 5.35
CA HIS A 357 -30.10 3.41 6.49
C HIS A 357 -30.31 2.58 7.76
N ASP A 358 -29.38 2.71 8.70
CA ASP A 358 -29.41 2.10 10.02
C ASP A 358 -29.17 3.17 11.10
N ALA A 359 -30.26 3.85 11.48
CA ALA A 359 -30.23 4.89 12.50
C ALA A 359 -29.80 4.36 13.88
N GLU A 360 -30.16 3.12 14.23
CA GLU A 360 -29.80 2.51 15.51
C GLU A 360 -28.31 2.18 15.56
N GLY A 361 -27.77 1.59 14.49
CA GLY A 361 -26.34 1.33 14.37
C GLY A 361 -25.51 2.62 14.36
N LEU A 362 -25.96 3.67 13.67
CA LEU A 362 -25.26 4.97 13.68
C LEU A 362 -25.29 5.58 15.08
N ALA A 363 -26.44 5.54 15.77
CA ALA A 363 -26.54 6.01 17.15
C ALA A 363 -25.61 5.22 18.09
N ALA A 364 -25.52 3.90 17.93
CA ALA A 364 -24.61 3.05 18.71
C ALA A 364 -23.14 3.42 18.48
N LEU A 365 -22.74 3.69 17.23
CA LEU A 365 -21.40 4.18 16.90
C LEU A 365 -21.11 5.52 17.59
N MET A 366 -22.01 6.49 17.48
CA MET A 366 -21.81 7.85 18.01
C MET A 366 -21.85 7.91 19.54
N ASP A 367 -22.68 7.07 20.17
CA ASP A 367 -22.71 6.86 21.62
C ASP A 367 -21.37 6.31 22.11
N GLU A 368 -20.87 5.22 21.52
CA GLU A 368 -19.59 4.63 21.89
C GLU A 368 -18.42 5.59 21.68
N CYS A 369 -18.39 6.31 20.55
CA CYS A 369 -17.40 7.36 20.30
C CYS A 369 -17.43 8.45 21.38
N GLY A 370 -18.55 8.67 22.06
CA GLY A 370 -18.65 9.57 23.19
C GLY A 370 -18.13 9.07 24.52
N GLN A 371 -17.99 7.76 24.64
CA GLN A 371 -17.50 7.10 25.84
C GLN A 371 -16.00 6.76 25.72
N CYS A 372 -15.47 6.73 24.48
CA CYS A 372 -14.07 6.48 24.19
C CYS A 372 -13.14 7.57 24.73
N ASP A 373 -12.01 7.14 25.27
CA ASP A 373 -10.86 8.02 25.56
C ASP A 373 -10.06 8.24 24.27
N TRP A 374 -10.08 9.47 23.78
CA TRP A 374 -9.37 9.89 22.57
C TRP A 374 -7.94 10.37 22.82
N GLY A 375 -7.46 10.30 24.07
CA GLY A 375 -6.14 10.80 24.45
C GLY A 375 -6.01 12.30 24.20
N ALA A 376 -4.98 12.68 23.44
CA ALA A 376 -4.70 14.08 23.10
C ALA A 376 -5.47 14.59 21.87
N ALA A 377 -6.29 13.76 21.23
CA ALA A 377 -7.02 14.16 20.03
C ALA A 377 -8.15 15.14 20.37
N GLU A 378 -8.31 16.16 19.52
CA GLU A 378 -9.46 17.05 19.55
C GLU A 378 -10.64 16.39 18.83
N VAL A 379 -11.88 16.66 19.27
CA VAL A 379 -13.08 16.05 18.70
C VAL A 379 -14.13 17.12 18.35
N SER A 380 -14.58 17.12 17.10
CA SER A 380 -15.73 17.89 16.64
C SER A 380 -16.91 16.97 16.34
N ARG A 381 -18.04 17.18 17.02
CA ARG A 381 -19.32 16.57 16.68
C ARG A 381 -20.12 17.55 15.84
N ILE A 382 -20.54 17.14 14.66
CA ILE A 382 -21.31 18.00 13.76
C ILE A 382 -22.68 17.39 13.47
N ASP A 383 -23.71 18.21 13.56
CA ASP A 383 -25.07 17.85 13.19
C ASP A 383 -25.23 17.90 11.66
N ALA A 384 -24.51 17.02 10.98
CA ALA A 384 -24.44 16.93 9.53
C ALA A 384 -24.02 15.52 9.11
N HIS A 385 -24.28 15.20 7.84
CA HIS A 385 -23.79 13.99 7.21
C HIS A 385 -22.38 14.24 6.62
N ILE A 386 -21.55 13.20 6.53
CA ILE A 386 -20.19 13.30 5.96
C ILE A 386 -20.14 13.91 4.54
N ASN A 387 -21.22 13.79 3.77
CA ASN A 387 -21.31 14.26 2.39
C ASN A 387 -21.87 15.69 2.29
N ASP A 388 -22.25 16.30 3.41
CA ASP A 388 -22.82 17.64 3.43
C ASP A 388 -21.72 18.71 3.50
N ALA A 389 -22.02 19.91 3.01
CA ALA A 389 -21.08 21.04 3.01
C ALA A 389 -20.59 21.40 4.42
N ALA A 390 -21.41 21.17 5.45
CA ALA A 390 -21.03 21.42 6.84
C ALA A 390 -19.85 20.56 7.31
N PHE A 391 -19.71 19.32 6.82
CA PHE A 391 -18.55 18.47 7.11
C PHE A 391 -17.28 19.09 6.51
N VAL A 392 -17.33 19.48 5.24
CA VAL A 392 -16.21 20.13 4.52
C VAL A 392 -15.80 21.43 5.23
N GLN A 393 -16.76 22.26 5.64
CA GLN A 393 -16.50 23.50 6.36
C GLN A 393 -15.80 23.25 7.70
N GLN A 394 -16.24 22.24 8.46
CA GLN A 394 -15.60 21.87 9.72
C GLN A 394 -14.16 21.38 9.50
N VAL A 395 -13.94 20.53 8.50
CA VAL A 395 -12.60 20.04 8.14
C VAL A 395 -11.68 21.20 7.75
N LEU A 396 -12.14 22.12 6.90
CA LEU A 396 -11.35 23.28 6.48
C LEU A 396 -11.05 24.22 7.66
N LYS A 397 -12.00 24.40 8.59
CA LYS A 397 -11.76 25.17 9.81
C LYS A 397 -10.62 24.59 10.64
N VAL A 398 -10.59 23.27 10.83
CA VAL A 398 -9.50 22.58 11.54
C VAL A 398 -8.18 22.73 10.78
N PHE A 399 -8.20 22.50 9.47
CA PHE A 399 -7.02 22.62 8.62
C PHE A 399 -6.43 24.05 8.64
N ASP A 400 -7.28 25.08 8.56
CA ASP A 400 -6.87 26.48 8.57
C ASP A 400 -6.33 26.91 9.95
N ASP A 401 -6.89 26.39 11.05
CA ASP A 401 -6.31 26.57 12.41
C ASP A 401 -4.91 25.97 12.50
N TRP A 402 -4.75 24.73 12.05
CA TRP A 402 -3.46 24.03 12.05
C TRP A 402 -2.42 24.73 11.18
N LEU A 403 -2.84 25.27 10.04
CA LEU A 403 -2.00 26.08 9.18
C LEU A 403 -1.56 27.38 9.88
N ALA A 404 -2.48 28.08 10.56
CA ALA A 404 -2.18 29.29 11.31
C ALA A 404 -1.24 29.05 12.51
N ARG A 405 -1.37 27.89 13.17
CA ARG A 405 -0.51 27.44 14.27
C ARG A 405 0.83 26.85 13.81
N GLY A 406 1.03 26.66 12.50
CA GLY A 406 2.24 26.07 11.93
C GLY A 406 2.36 24.55 12.13
N LEU A 407 1.27 23.87 12.48
CA LEU A 407 1.20 22.41 12.59
C LEU A 407 1.21 21.77 11.20
N VAL A 408 0.46 22.36 10.25
CA VAL A 408 0.56 22.05 8.81
C VAL A 408 1.43 23.12 8.14
N LYS A 409 2.41 22.69 7.35
CA LYS A 409 3.40 23.59 6.74
C LYS A 409 3.18 23.71 5.23
N LYS A 410 3.42 24.91 4.69
CA LYS A 410 3.39 25.19 3.24
C LYS A 410 4.65 24.79 2.48
N VAL A 411 5.58 24.11 3.14
CA VAL A 411 6.82 23.61 2.56
C VAL A 411 6.67 22.10 2.46
N ALA A 412 7.11 21.52 1.35
CA ALA A 412 7.16 20.07 1.22
C ALA A 412 7.98 19.46 2.38
N PRO A 413 7.51 18.34 2.96
CA PRO A 413 8.13 17.72 4.14
C PRO A 413 9.54 17.16 3.90
#